data_AF-A0A3A4PRT5-F1
#
_entry.id   AF-A0A3A4PRT5-F1
#
_cell.length_a   1.000
_cell.length_b   1.000
_cell.length_c   1.000
_cell.angle_alpha   90.00
_cell.angle_beta   90.00
_cell.angle_gamma   90.00
#
_symmetry.space_group_name_H-M   'P 1'
#
loop_
_entity.id
_entity.type
_entity.pdbx_description
1 polymer ?
#
loop_
_entity_poly.entity_id
_entity_poly.type
_entity_poly.pdbx_seq_one_letter_code
_entity_poly.pdbx_strand_id
1 'polypeptide(L)'
;MEKKELIYEGKAKMVFATDEPGQVIHEFKDDATAFDGKKRGTIAGKGRTNAQMSDIIFRYLEKKGVHTHHIRLLSDTEIVTWWLEMLKVELIVRNYAAGSLAKRLGYAERTQMKSPVVEFYYKSDELGDPMLSRQHIRELGLASDEQLDEMAAIALRVNDILTPYFEARGLVLADFKLEFGLREGRIYLGDEFSPDICRLWDAGTGEIMDKDRFRQDLGRVEETYAEVLRRVKEEETGLRISIYVSPKKGVLDPAGQAALGALKSLGFGEVSDVQIGKYIILRLEGIESEKVGERVEEMCERLLANPIIEDYRIDVEE
;
A
#
# COMPACT_ATOMS: atom_id res chain seq x y z
N MET A 1 -25.72 -14.15 -0.63
CA MET A 1 -24.51 -14.82 -1.12
C MET A 1 -24.37 -16.12 -0.37
N GLU A 2 -24.45 -17.20 -1.12
CA GLU A 2 -24.41 -18.58 -0.68
C GLU A 2 -23.09 -19.20 -1.14
N LYS A 3 -22.36 -19.81 -0.20
CA LYS A 3 -21.10 -20.50 -0.46
C LYS A 3 -21.40 -21.88 -1.03
N LYS A 4 -20.83 -22.18 -2.21
CA LYS A 4 -21.07 -23.44 -2.92
C LYS A 4 -19.83 -24.34 -2.90
N GLU A 5 -19.56 -25.05 -4.00
CA GLU A 5 -18.49 -26.03 -4.10
C GLU A 5 -17.09 -25.42 -3.96
N LEU A 6 -16.17 -26.21 -3.40
CA LEU A 6 -14.75 -25.90 -3.36
C LEU A 6 -14.17 -26.00 -4.78
N ILE A 7 -13.57 -24.91 -5.26
CA ILE A 7 -12.89 -24.83 -6.56
C ILE A 7 -11.43 -25.25 -6.41
N TYR A 8 -10.76 -24.72 -5.38
CA TYR A 8 -9.33 -24.88 -5.19
C TYR A 8 -8.98 -24.78 -3.70
N GLU A 9 -8.11 -25.66 -3.21
CA GLU A 9 -7.49 -25.54 -1.89
C GLU A 9 -5.97 -25.37 -2.05
N GLY A 10 -5.48 -24.23 -1.58
CA GLY A 10 -4.05 -23.94 -1.48
C GLY A 10 -3.50 -24.10 -0.07
N LYS A 11 -2.23 -23.74 0.09
CA LYS A 11 -1.52 -23.83 1.38
C LYS A 11 -2.13 -22.95 2.47
N ALA A 12 -2.65 -21.77 2.12
CA ALA A 12 -3.14 -20.77 3.07
C ALA A 12 -4.62 -20.39 2.90
N LYS A 13 -5.25 -20.79 1.79
CA LYS A 13 -6.61 -20.36 1.43
C LYS A 13 -7.36 -21.48 0.72
N MET A 14 -8.68 -21.48 0.87
CA MET A 14 -9.62 -22.25 0.06
C MET A 14 -10.46 -21.28 -0.77
N VAL A 15 -10.77 -21.64 -2.01
CA VAL A 15 -11.56 -20.82 -2.93
C VAL A 15 -12.84 -21.58 -3.27
N PHE A 16 -13.98 -20.96 -3.03
CA PHE A 16 -15.31 -21.55 -3.23
C PHE A 16 -16.11 -20.77 -4.27
N ALA A 17 -16.90 -21.50 -5.06
CA ALA A 17 -17.90 -20.92 -5.93
C ALA A 17 -19.02 -20.25 -5.11
N THR A 18 -19.78 -19.37 -5.77
CA THR A 18 -20.95 -18.70 -5.17
C THR A 18 -22.22 -18.86 -6.01
N ASP A 19 -23.34 -18.41 -5.46
CA ASP A 19 -24.59 -18.19 -6.19
C ASP A 19 -24.53 -17.05 -7.21
N GLU A 20 -23.57 -16.14 -7.10
CA GLU A 20 -23.38 -15.01 -8.00
C GLU A 20 -22.35 -15.31 -9.11
N PRO A 21 -22.73 -15.30 -10.40
CA PRO A 21 -21.82 -15.60 -11.49
C PRO A 21 -20.56 -14.73 -11.50
N GLY A 22 -19.39 -15.37 -11.61
CA GLY A 22 -18.10 -14.70 -11.66
C GLY A 22 -17.56 -14.23 -10.30
N GLN A 23 -18.27 -14.47 -9.19
CA GLN A 23 -17.79 -14.17 -7.85
C GLN A 23 -17.37 -15.45 -7.11
N VAL A 24 -16.29 -15.37 -6.35
CA VAL A 24 -15.77 -16.45 -5.51
C VAL A 24 -15.51 -15.98 -4.09
N ILE A 25 -15.53 -16.93 -3.15
CA ILE A 25 -15.17 -16.70 -1.75
C ILE A 25 -13.78 -17.27 -1.51
N HIS A 26 -12.87 -16.43 -1.03
CA HIS A 26 -11.58 -16.87 -0.49
C HIS A 26 -11.70 -17.00 1.03
N GLU A 27 -11.58 -18.22 1.54
CA GLU A 27 -11.51 -18.52 2.98
C GLU A 27 -10.05 -18.70 3.38
N PHE A 28 -9.58 -17.87 4.31
CA PHE A 28 -8.20 -17.88 4.79
C PHE A 28 -8.04 -18.83 5.98
N LYS A 29 -7.03 -19.70 5.91
CA LYS A 29 -6.70 -20.70 6.93
C LYS A 29 -5.66 -20.18 7.92
N ASP A 30 -5.73 -20.70 9.15
CA ASP A 30 -4.68 -20.54 10.16
C ASP A 30 -3.44 -21.41 9.89
N ASP A 31 -3.49 -22.23 8.83
CA ASP A 31 -2.35 -23.01 8.33
C ASP A 31 -1.18 -22.09 7.96
N ALA A 32 -0.01 -22.42 8.48
CA ALA A 32 1.25 -21.75 8.20
C ALA A 32 2.25 -22.72 7.57
N THR A 33 2.86 -22.29 6.47
CA THR A 33 3.90 -23.04 5.78
C THR A 33 5.11 -22.15 5.50
N ALA A 34 6.31 -22.71 5.56
CA ALA A 34 7.56 -22.03 5.19
C ALA A 34 8.53 -23.00 4.49
N PHE A 35 9.49 -22.43 3.74
CA PHE A 35 10.50 -23.18 2.97
C PHE A 35 9.87 -24.23 2.04
N ASP A 36 8.95 -23.80 1.18
CA ASP A 36 8.26 -24.65 0.21
C ASP A 36 7.49 -25.82 0.84
N GLY A 37 6.94 -25.58 2.03
CA GLY A 37 6.15 -26.57 2.76
C GLY A 37 6.96 -27.56 3.61
N LYS A 38 8.30 -27.41 3.68
CA LYS A 38 9.17 -28.19 4.57
C LYS A 38 8.89 -27.90 6.04
N LYS A 39 8.44 -26.69 6.36
CA LYS A 39 7.96 -26.31 7.68
C LYS A 39 6.45 -26.09 7.61
N ARG A 40 5.71 -26.75 8.49
CA ARG A 40 4.25 -26.65 8.63
C ARG A 40 3.90 -26.40 10.09
N GLY A 41 2.85 -25.63 10.33
CA GLY A 41 2.32 -25.34 11.65
C GLY A 41 1.00 -24.58 11.55
N THR A 42 0.50 -24.13 12.70
CA THR A 42 -0.70 -23.32 12.81
C THR A 42 -0.34 -22.03 13.54
N ILE A 43 -0.87 -20.90 13.07
CA ILE A 43 -0.76 -19.59 13.73
C ILE A 43 -2.20 -19.18 14.02
N ALA A 44 -2.61 -19.20 15.29
CA ALA A 44 -3.99 -18.88 15.64
C ALA A 44 -4.35 -17.44 15.21
N GLY A 45 -5.50 -17.27 14.55
CA GLY A 45 -5.97 -15.96 14.10
C GLY A 45 -5.23 -15.40 12.88
N LYS A 46 -4.35 -16.17 12.25
CA LYS A 46 -3.69 -15.81 10.98
C LYS A 46 -4.71 -15.60 9.86
N GLY A 47 -5.63 -16.54 9.67
CA GLY A 47 -6.64 -16.48 8.62
C GLY A 47 -7.49 -15.22 8.77
N ARG A 48 -7.85 -14.88 10.01
CA ARG A 48 -8.55 -13.65 10.34
C ARG A 48 -7.75 -12.41 9.96
N THR A 49 -6.49 -12.36 10.37
CA THR A 49 -5.58 -11.25 10.09
C THR A 49 -5.42 -11.04 8.58
N ASN A 50 -5.17 -12.12 7.84
CA ASN A 50 -4.92 -12.04 6.41
C ASN A 50 -6.17 -11.61 5.63
N ALA A 51 -7.35 -12.13 5.97
CA ALA A 51 -8.60 -11.74 5.34
C ALA A 51 -8.91 -10.25 5.57
N GLN A 52 -8.85 -9.80 6.83
CA GLN A 52 -9.20 -8.42 7.17
C GLN A 52 -8.18 -7.41 6.66
N MET A 53 -6.88 -7.74 6.74
CA MET A 53 -5.84 -6.89 6.16
C MET A 53 -5.99 -6.79 4.63
N SER A 54 -6.32 -7.89 3.96
CA SER A 54 -6.56 -7.88 2.51
C SER A 54 -7.76 -7.00 2.14
N ASP A 55 -8.89 -7.10 2.85
CA ASP A 55 -10.05 -6.20 2.63
C ASP A 55 -9.67 -4.72 2.78
N ILE A 56 -8.98 -4.37 3.87
CA ILE A 56 -8.58 -2.98 4.14
C ILE A 56 -7.65 -2.46 3.06
N ILE A 57 -6.59 -3.21 2.73
CA ILE A 57 -5.57 -2.79 1.78
C ILE A 57 -6.15 -2.71 0.36
N PHE A 58 -6.93 -3.70 -0.08
CA PHE A 58 -7.53 -3.65 -1.41
C PHE A 58 -8.53 -2.49 -1.55
N ARG A 59 -9.37 -2.24 -0.54
CA ARG A 59 -10.25 -1.06 -0.54
C ARG A 59 -9.46 0.25 -0.58
N TYR A 60 -8.34 0.33 0.14
CA TYR A 60 -7.48 1.50 0.12
C TYR A 60 -6.84 1.71 -1.27
N LEU A 61 -6.35 0.64 -1.90
CA LEU A 61 -5.78 0.66 -3.25
C LEU A 61 -6.82 1.07 -4.31
N GLU A 62 -8.04 0.54 -4.24
CA GLU A 62 -9.14 0.92 -5.15
C GLU A 62 -9.49 2.41 -5.04
N LYS A 63 -9.56 2.95 -3.82
CA LYS A 63 -9.74 4.40 -3.59
C LYS A 63 -8.62 5.24 -4.22
N LYS A 64 -7.42 4.67 -4.39
CA LYS A 64 -6.26 5.30 -5.02
C LYS A 64 -6.14 4.94 -6.51
N GLY A 65 -7.14 4.27 -7.09
CA GLY A 65 -7.24 3.96 -8.52
C GLY A 65 -6.39 2.78 -8.98
N VAL A 66 -6.07 1.83 -8.10
CA VAL A 66 -5.49 0.53 -8.45
C VAL A 66 -6.60 -0.52 -8.43
N HIS A 67 -6.85 -1.14 -9.59
CA HIS A 67 -7.90 -2.14 -9.74
C HIS A 67 -7.48 -3.49 -9.17
N THR A 68 -8.36 -4.06 -8.36
CA THR A 68 -8.22 -5.31 -7.62
C THR A 68 -9.40 -6.23 -7.89
N HIS A 69 -9.27 -7.52 -7.61
CA HIS A 69 -10.42 -8.42 -7.67
C HIS A 69 -11.41 -8.27 -6.50
N HIS A 70 -11.09 -7.43 -5.50
CA HIS A 70 -11.78 -7.44 -4.22
C HIS A 70 -13.17 -6.82 -4.33
N ILE A 71 -14.16 -7.45 -3.67
CA ILE A 71 -15.53 -6.93 -3.57
C ILE A 71 -15.81 -6.46 -2.14
N ARG A 72 -15.70 -7.37 -1.15
CA ARG A 72 -15.95 -7.08 0.27
C ARG A 72 -15.47 -8.20 1.19
N LEU A 73 -15.20 -7.87 2.45
CA LEU A 73 -15.19 -8.83 3.55
C LEU A 73 -16.57 -9.49 3.74
N LEU A 74 -16.61 -10.83 3.82
CA LEU A 74 -17.82 -11.62 4.07
C LEU A 74 -17.94 -12.03 5.54
N SER A 75 -16.84 -12.44 6.15
CA SER A 75 -16.74 -12.84 7.55
C SER A 75 -15.34 -12.51 8.08
N ASP A 76 -15.05 -12.86 9.33
CA ASP A 76 -13.74 -12.57 9.92
C ASP A 76 -12.57 -13.21 9.16
N THR A 77 -12.80 -14.30 8.41
CA THR A 77 -11.78 -15.08 7.69
C THR A 77 -12.07 -15.24 6.19
N GLU A 78 -13.10 -14.58 5.66
CA GLU A 78 -13.53 -14.75 4.26
C GLU A 78 -13.69 -13.40 3.55
N ILE A 79 -13.17 -13.30 2.32
CA ILE A 79 -13.44 -12.19 1.41
C ILE A 79 -14.16 -12.70 0.16
N VAL A 80 -14.97 -11.84 -0.44
CA VAL A 80 -15.58 -12.05 -1.76
C VAL A 80 -14.76 -11.31 -2.80
N THR A 81 -14.47 -11.98 -3.91
CA THR A 81 -13.70 -11.42 -5.02
C THR A 81 -14.35 -11.77 -6.37
N TRP A 82 -13.97 -11.04 -7.40
CA TRP A 82 -14.18 -11.46 -8.78
C TRP A 82 -13.21 -12.57 -9.17
N TRP A 83 -13.71 -13.57 -9.88
CA TRP A 83 -12.87 -14.60 -10.48
C TRP A 83 -11.91 -13.96 -11.50
N LEU A 84 -10.64 -14.33 -11.40
CA LEU A 84 -9.59 -13.95 -12.34
C LEU A 84 -8.98 -15.19 -12.99
N GLU A 85 -8.62 -15.07 -14.26
CA GLU A 85 -7.67 -15.98 -14.90
C GLU A 85 -6.25 -15.60 -14.46
N MET A 86 -5.72 -16.30 -13.45
CA MET A 86 -4.43 -15.95 -12.83
C MET A 86 -3.25 -16.14 -13.79
N LEU A 87 -2.42 -15.10 -13.90
CA LEU A 87 -1.12 -15.17 -14.55
C LEU A 87 -0.15 -15.88 -13.61
N LYS A 88 0.51 -16.95 -14.07
CA LYS A 88 1.39 -17.78 -13.23
C LYS A 88 2.77 -17.15 -12.99
N VAL A 89 2.79 -15.85 -12.72
CA VAL A 89 3.99 -15.06 -12.44
C VAL A 89 3.76 -14.26 -11.17
N GLU A 90 4.60 -14.49 -10.16
CA GLU A 90 4.61 -13.70 -8.93
C GLU A 90 5.58 -12.53 -9.11
N LEU A 91 5.15 -11.32 -8.75
CA LEU A 91 6.01 -10.14 -8.75
C LEU A 91 6.41 -9.80 -7.32
N ILE A 92 7.70 -9.61 -7.07
CA ILE A 92 8.19 -9.12 -5.78
C ILE A 92 8.75 -7.71 -5.97
N VAL A 93 8.25 -6.76 -5.21
CA VAL A 93 8.79 -5.40 -5.11
C VAL A 93 9.63 -5.29 -3.85
N ARG A 94 10.84 -4.75 -3.95
CA ARG A 94 11.81 -4.66 -2.84
C ARG A 94 12.28 -3.23 -2.61
N ASN A 95 11.99 -2.70 -1.42
CA ASN A 95 12.54 -1.43 -0.93
C ASN A 95 13.84 -1.63 -0.16
N TYR A 96 14.00 -2.79 0.48
CA TYR A 96 15.17 -3.17 1.25
C TYR A 96 15.64 -4.58 0.86
N ALA A 97 16.94 -4.84 1.02
CA ALA A 97 17.50 -6.16 0.89
C ALA A 97 17.08 -7.01 2.09
N ALA A 98 16.29 -8.05 1.82
CA ALA A 98 15.91 -9.05 2.80
C ALA A 98 15.71 -10.42 2.15
N GLY A 99 15.78 -11.47 2.96
CA GLY A 99 15.42 -12.83 2.55
C GLY A 99 16.17 -13.32 1.31
N SER A 100 15.44 -13.72 0.27
CA SER A 100 16.06 -14.31 -0.93
C SER A 100 16.97 -13.35 -1.68
N LEU A 101 16.67 -12.04 -1.70
CA LEU A 101 17.53 -11.04 -2.34
C LEU A 101 18.87 -10.91 -1.61
N ALA A 102 18.83 -10.75 -0.28
CA ALA A 102 20.02 -10.58 0.54
C ALA A 102 20.97 -11.78 0.39
N LYS A 103 20.42 -12.99 0.48
CA LYS A 103 21.18 -14.23 0.26
C LYS A 103 21.74 -14.36 -1.15
N ARG A 104 20.92 -14.09 -2.19
CA ARG A 104 21.30 -14.31 -3.59
C ARG A 104 22.40 -13.36 -4.06
N LEU A 105 22.39 -12.11 -3.60
CA LEU A 105 23.32 -11.08 -4.07
C LEU A 105 24.37 -10.67 -3.02
N GLY A 106 24.35 -11.26 -1.83
CA GLY A 106 25.33 -10.97 -0.77
C GLY A 106 25.14 -9.61 -0.11
N TYR A 107 23.92 -9.05 -0.14
CA TYR A 107 23.63 -7.82 0.61
C TYR A 107 23.54 -8.12 2.11
N ALA A 108 23.97 -7.16 2.93
CA ALA A 108 23.59 -7.14 4.33
C ALA A 108 22.06 -6.97 4.44
N GLU A 109 21.43 -7.73 5.35
CA GLU A 109 20.02 -7.58 5.68
C GLU A 109 19.70 -6.11 6.02
N ARG A 110 18.52 -5.64 5.59
CA ARG A 110 18.04 -4.25 5.77
C ARG A 110 18.83 -3.18 5.02
N THR A 111 19.68 -3.55 4.05
CA THR A 111 20.28 -2.55 3.14
C THR A 111 19.17 -1.89 2.32
N GLN A 112 19.01 -0.57 2.39
CA GLN A 112 18.03 0.15 1.57
C GLN A 112 18.42 0.10 0.08
N MET A 113 17.45 -0.19 -0.78
CA MET A 113 17.65 -0.12 -2.23
C MET A 113 17.67 1.33 -2.70
N LYS A 114 18.52 1.64 -3.69
CA LYS A 114 18.59 3.00 -4.29
C LYS A 114 17.28 3.39 -4.98
N SER A 115 16.54 2.40 -5.45
CA SER A 115 15.20 2.49 -6.02
C SER A 115 14.50 1.14 -5.82
N PRO A 116 13.16 1.08 -5.75
CA PRO A 116 12.46 -0.19 -5.64
C PRO A 116 12.84 -1.15 -6.77
N VAL A 117 13.12 -2.41 -6.42
CA VAL A 117 13.48 -3.46 -7.39
C VAL A 117 12.27 -4.35 -7.63
N VAL A 118 11.93 -4.62 -8.89
CA VAL A 118 10.88 -5.56 -9.29
C VAL A 118 11.51 -6.84 -9.81
N GLU A 119 11.08 -7.98 -9.26
CA GLU A 119 11.55 -9.32 -9.64
C GLU A 119 10.37 -10.21 -10.01
N PHE A 120 10.58 -11.10 -10.98
CA PHE A 120 9.58 -12.07 -11.43
C PHE A 120 9.94 -13.48 -10.96
N TYR A 121 8.95 -14.23 -10.50
CA TYR A 121 9.08 -15.62 -10.06
C TYR A 121 8.00 -16.48 -10.70
N TYR A 122 8.34 -17.71 -11.03
CA TYR A 122 7.36 -18.65 -11.56
C TYR A 122 6.48 -19.15 -10.41
N LYS A 123 5.15 -19.10 -10.56
CA LYS A 123 4.25 -19.73 -9.60
C LYS A 123 4.20 -21.25 -9.83
N SER A 124 5.08 -21.99 -9.16
CA SER A 124 5.19 -23.45 -9.28
C SER A 124 5.75 -24.07 -8.00
N ASP A 125 4.84 -24.58 -7.17
CA ASP A 125 5.17 -25.29 -5.93
C ASP A 125 6.12 -26.49 -6.17
N GLU A 126 5.98 -27.18 -7.30
CA GLU A 126 6.83 -28.32 -7.68
C GLU A 126 8.29 -27.90 -7.91
N LEU A 127 8.49 -26.71 -8.48
CA LEU A 127 9.80 -26.18 -8.83
C LEU A 127 10.40 -25.25 -7.75
N GLY A 128 9.66 -25.00 -6.67
CA GLY A 128 10.07 -24.09 -5.60
C GLY A 128 10.16 -22.64 -6.05
N ASP A 129 9.21 -22.21 -6.88
CA ASP A 129 9.03 -20.84 -7.35
C ASP A 129 10.32 -20.17 -7.87
N PRO A 130 10.96 -20.67 -8.94
CA PRO A 130 12.23 -20.14 -9.42
C PRO A 130 12.11 -18.71 -9.97
N MET A 131 13.16 -17.90 -9.78
CA MET A 131 13.25 -16.56 -10.37
C MET A 131 13.31 -16.65 -11.90
N LEU A 132 12.54 -15.78 -12.58
CA LEU A 132 12.44 -15.76 -14.04
C LEU A 132 13.03 -14.47 -14.62
N SER A 133 13.64 -14.61 -15.80
CA SER A 133 13.86 -13.49 -16.72
C SER A 133 12.60 -13.28 -17.56
N ARG A 134 12.47 -12.10 -18.20
CA ARG A 134 11.40 -11.85 -19.17
C ARG A 134 11.41 -12.85 -20.33
N GLN A 135 12.61 -13.27 -20.75
CA GLN A 135 12.77 -14.28 -21.79
C GLN A 135 12.21 -15.64 -21.36
N HIS A 136 12.42 -16.05 -20.10
CA HIS A 136 11.80 -17.29 -19.59
C HIS A 136 10.28 -17.19 -19.58
N ILE A 137 9.72 -16.04 -19.17
CA ILE A 137 8.27 -15.83 -19.13
C ILE A 137 7.67 -15.94 -20.53
N ARG A 138 8.32 -15.34 -21.53
CA ARG A 138 7.91 -15.43 -22.93
C ARG A 138 7.98 -16.85 -23.47
N GLU A 139 9.08 -17.55 -23.22
CA GLU A 139 9.27 -18.95 -23.67
C GLU A 139 8.21 -19.89 -23.10
N LEU A 140 7.86 -19.69 -21.82
CA LEU A 140 6.84 -20.47 -21.13
C LEU A 140 5.39 -20.01 -21.45
N GLY A 141 5.22 -18.92 -22.20
CA GLY A 141 3.91 -18.35 -22.54
C GLY A 141 3.11 -17.90 -21.33
N LEU A 142 3.76 -17.44 -20.24
CA LEU A 142 3.06 -17.11 -18.98
C LEU A 142 2.42 -15.72 -18.99
N ALA A 143 3.00 -14.78 -19.73
CA ALA A 143 2.49 -13.41 -19.93
C ALA A 143 3.16 -12.76 -21.16
N SER A 144 2.48 -11.80 -21.80
CA SER A 144 3.06 -10.95 -22.85
C SER A 144 3.96 -9.85 -22.26
N ASP A 145 4.81 -9.23 -23.09
CA ASP A 145 5.66 -8.13 -22.61
C ASP A 145 4.84 -6.93 -22.14
N GLU A 146 3.73 -6.63 -22.81
CA GLU A 146 2.79 -5.57 -22.42
C GLU A 146 2.16 -5.88 -21.06
N GLN A 147 1.77 -7.14 -20.82
CA GLN A 147 1.24 -7.56 -19.53
C GLN A 147 2.30 -7.42 -18.43
N LEU A 148 3.56 -7.82 -18.70
CA LEU A 148 4.64 -7.68 -17.73
C LEU A 148 4.94 -6.21 -17.40
N ASP A 149 4.87 -5.33 -18.39
CA ASP A 149 5.06 -3.89 -18.19
C ASP A 149 3.92 -3.28 -17.37
N GLU A 150 2.67 -3.64 -17.67
CA GLU A 150 1.50 -3.20 -16.91
C GLU A 150 1.54 -3.74 -15.46
N MET A 151 1.83 -5.02 -15.25
CA MET A 151 1.99 -5.61 -13.92
C MET A 151 3.09 -4.91 -13.12
N ALA A 152 4.25 -4.64 -13.73
CA ALA A 152 5.35 -3.95 -13.06
C ALA A 152 4.98 -2.50 -12.71
N ALA A 153 4.30 -1.79 -13.61
CA ALA A 153 3.81 -0.44 -13.34
C ALA A 153 2.79 -0.40 -12.20
N ILE A 154 1.84 -1.34 -12.17
CA ILE A 154 0.87 -1.47 -11.07
C ILE A 154 1.61 -1.82 -9.77
N ALA A 155 2.56 -2.75 -9.78
CA ALA A 155 3.31 -3.15 -8.59
C ALA A 155 4.11 -1.99 -7.98
N LEU A 156 4.76 -1.16 -8.81
CA LEU A 156 5.44 0.05 -8.36
C LEU A 156 4.45 1.09 -7.82
N ARG A 157 3.30 1.27 -8.47
CA ARG A 157 2.25 2.16 -7.95
C ARG A 157 1.70 1.69 -6.61
N VAL A 158 1.50 0.38 -6.42
CA VAL A 158 1.14 -0.21 -5.13
C VAL A 158 2.21 0.10 -4.09
N ASN A 159 3.49 -0.01 -4.45
CA ASN A 159 4.60 0.36 -3.56
C ASN A 159 4.54 1.83 -3.13
N ASP A 160 4.33 2.74 -4.07
CA ASP A 160 4.25 4.18 -3.80
C ASP A 160 3.04 4.55 -2.93
N ILE A 161 1.95 3.81 -3.04
CA ILE A 161 0.74 4.00 -2.22
C ILE A 161 0.91 3.40 -0.83
N LEU A 162 1.48 2.20 -0.73
CA LEU A 162 1.51 1.44 0.53
C LEU A 162 2.72 1.77 1.41
N THR A 163 3.85 2.20 0.84
CA THR A 163 5.01 2.65 1.64
C THR A 163 4.62 3.73 2.65
N PRO A 164 4.04 4.88 2.24
CA PRO A 164 3.61 5.90 3.20
C PRO A 164 2.43 5.44 4.08
N TYR A 165 1.59 4.52 3.61
CA TYR A 165 0.49 3.95 4.41
C TYR A 165 1.02 3.20 5.63
N PHE A 166 2.05 2.36 5.44
CA PHE A 166 2.68 1.63 6.54
C PHE A 166 3.58 2.52 7.39
N GLU A 167 4.28 3.49 6.81
CA GLU A 167 5.10 4.45 7.55
C GLU A 167 4.27 5.26 8.56
N ALA A 168 3.09 5.74 8.15
CA ALA A 168 2.14 6.42 9.04
C ALA A 168 1.64 5.54 10.20
N ARG A 169 1.83 4.22 10.09
CA ARG A 169 1.46 3.21 11.09
C ARG A 169 2.69 2.66 11.83
N GLY A 170 3.82 3.35 11.76
CA GLY A 170 5.06 2.95 12.41
C GLY A 170 5.62 1.62 11.89
N LEU A 171 5.36 1.29 10.63
CA LEU A 171 5.81 0.06 9.98
C LEU A 171 6.63 0.40 8.73
N VAL A 172 7.76 -0.27 8.55
CA VAL A 172 8.59 -0.21 7.35
C VAL A 172 8.16 -1.35 6.41
N LEU A 173 7.70 -0.99 5.21
CA LEU A 173 7.40 -1.96 4.14
C LEU A 173 8.69 -2.35 3.42
N ALA A 174 9.30 -3.46 3.81
CA ALA A 174 10.61 -3.88 3.31
C ALA A 174 10.55 -4.45 1.90
N ASP A 175 9.64 -5.40 1.68
CA ASP A 175 9.30 -5.95 0.37
C ASP A 175 7.89 -6.57 0.42
N PHE A 176 7.30 -6.85 -0.74
CA PHE A 176 6.05 -7.59 -0.83
C PHE A 176 5.91 -8.30 -2.16
N LYS A 177 5.05 -9.32 -2.18
CA LYS A 177 4.73 -10.14 -3.33
C LYS A 177 3.29 -9.89 -3.79
N LEU A 178 3.10 -9.73 -5.10
CA LEU A 178 1.79 -9.59 -5.72
C LEU A 178 1.57 -10.68 -6.77
N GLU A 179 0.31 -11.02 -6.97
CA GLU A 179 -0.16 -11.89 -8.05
C GLU A 179 -1.25 -11.16 -8.82
N PHE A 180 -1.28 -11.38 -10.13
CA PHE A 180 -2.21 -10.70 -11.03
C PHE A 180 -3.01 -11.72 -11.82
N GLY A 181 -4.20 -11.32 -12.26
CA GLY A 181 -5.00 -12.12 -13.15
C GLY A 181 -5.81 -11.27 -14.11
N LEU A 182 -6.34 -11.92 -15.13
CA LEU A 182 -7.12 -11.29 -16.18
C LEU A 182 -8.61 -11.45 -15.90
N ARG A 183 -9.35 -10.38 -16.19
CA ARG A 183 -10.80 -10.43 -16.34
C ARG A 183 -11.19 -9.53 -17.50
N GLU A 184 -11.91 -10.10 -18.47
CA GLU A 184 -12.35 -9.38 -19.68
C GLU A 184 -11.16 -8.71 -20.41
N GLY A 185 -10.01 -9.39 -20.42
CA GLY A 185 -8.77 -8.91 -21.06
C GLY A 185 -8.03 -7.81 -20.29
N ARG A 186 -8.49 -7.39 -19.11
CA ARG A 186 -7.82 -6.39 -18.25
C ARG A 186 -7.11 -7.03 -17.07
N ILE A 187 -5.98 -6.45 -16.66
CA ILE A 187 -5.20 -6.90 -15.50
C ILE A 187 -5.81 -6.35 -14.21
N TYR A 188 -5.98 -7.23 -13.23
CA TYR A 188 -6.37 -6.90 -11.88
C TYR A 188 -5.36 -7.46 -10.89
N LEU A 189 -5.10 -6.71 -9.81
CA LEU A 189 -4.41 -7.24 -8.64
C LEU A 189 -5.29 -8.28 -7.95
N GLY A 190 -4.76 -9.48 -7.72
CA GLY A 190 -5.48 -10.59 -7.11
C GLY A 190 -4.85 -11.14 -5.84
N ASP A 191 -5.23 -12.37 -5.52
CA ASP A 191 -4.77 -13.15 -4.37
C ASP A 191 -5.04 -12.54 -2.97
N GLU A 192 -4.04 -11.93 -2.33
CA GLU A 192 -4.14 -11.34 -0.99
C GLU A 192 -3.11 -10.21 -0.79
N PHE A 193 -3.30 -9.39 0.26
CA PHE A 193 -2.24 -8.54 0.81
C PHE A 193 -2.22 -8.65 2.34
N SER A 194 -1.21 -9.31 2.89
CA SER A 194 -1.14 -9.73 4.29
C SER A 194 0.30 -9.92 4.78
N PRO A 195 0.55 -10.15 6.09
CA PRO A 195 1.89 -10.41 6.62
C PRO A 195 2.52 -11.72 6.11
N ASP A 196 1.77 -12.56 5.40
CA ASP A 196 2.31 -13.73 4.71
C ASP A 196 3.09 -13.36 3.44
N ILE A 197 2.64 -12.31 2.74
CA ILE A 197 3.14 -11.91 1.42
C ILE A 197 3.99 -10.64 1.44
N CYS A 198 4.00 -9.88 2.55
CA CYS A 198 4.86 -8.73 2.74
C CYS A 198 5.82 -8.92 3.92
N ARG A 199 6.96 -8.23 3.86
CA ARG A 199 7.86 -8.04 5.00
C ARG A 199 7.63 -6.67 5.62
N LEU A 200 7.37 -6.69 6.92
CA LEU A 200 7.08 -5.50 7.72
C LEU A 200 8.03 -5.48 8.90
N TRP A 201 8.63 -4.32 9.17
CA TRP A 201 9.43 -4.12 10.37
C TRP A 201 8.84 -2.98 11.20
N ASP A 202 8.87 -3.10 12.51
CA ASP A 202 8.53 -1.99 13.38
C ASP A 202 9.54 -0.85 13.19
N ALA A 203 9.07 0.37 12.90
CA ALA A 203 9.95 1.48 12.54
C ALA A 203 10.82 1.97 13.70
N GLY A 204 10.36 1.84 14.95
CA GLY A 204 11.09 2.31 16.13
C GLY A 204 12.10 1.31 16.65
N THR A 205 11.72 0.03 16.70
CA THR A 205 12.52 -1.05 17.30
C THR A 205 13.26 -1.89 16.26
N GLY A 206 12.81 -1.87 15.01
CA GLY A 206 13.25 -2.79 13.99
C GLY A 206 12.80 -4.23 14.22
N GLU A 207 11.81 -4.50 15.09
CA GLU A 207 11.26 -5.84 15.27
C GLU A 207 10.66 -6.37 13.95
N ILE A 208 10.82 -7.67 13.67
CA ILE A 208 10.17 -8.32 12.51
C ILE A 208 8.68 -8.48 12.81
N MET A 209 7.84 -7.90 11.95
CA MET A 209 6.39 -7.80 12.11
C MET A 209 5.63 -8.64 11.07
N ASP A 210 6.26 -9.69 10.52
CA ASP A 210 5.67 -10.51 9.47
C ASP A 210 5.96 -12.01 9.64
N LYS A 211 5.60 -12.80 8.63
CA LYS A 211 5.79 -14.26 8.61
C LYS A 211 7.23 -14.71 8.83
N ASP A 212 8.25 -13.87 8.60
CA ASP A 212 9.65 -14.18 8.91
C ASP A 212 9.85 -14.56 10.38
N ARG A 213 8.99 -14.11 11.31
CA ARG A 213 8.98 -14.63 12.70
C ARG A 213 8.75 -16.13 12.77
N PHE A 214 7.80 -16.64 11.99
CA PHE A 214 7.56 -18.07 11.85
C PHE A 214 8.68 -18.75 11.07
N ARG A 215 9.20 -18.13 9.99
CA ARG A 215 10.28 -18.72 9.19
C ARG A 215 11.56 -18.91 10.02
N GLN A 216 11.86 -17.98 10.93
CA GLN A 216 13.10 -17.92 11.71
C GLN A 216 12.96 -18.33 13.19
N ASP A 217 11.80 -18.87 13.60
CA ASP A 217 11.56 -19.35 14.98
C ASP A 217 11.72 -18.25 16.06
N LEU A 218 11.28 -17.03 15.77
CA LEU A 218 11.44 -15.86 16.66
C LEU A 218 10.38 -15.72 17.75
N GLY A 219 9.42 -16.67 17.83
CA GLY A 219 8.29 -16.63 18.75
C GLY A 219 7.35 -15.43 18.51
N ARG A 220 6.35 -15.26 19.38
CA ARG A 220 5.36 -14.15 19.36
C ARG A 220 4.64 -13.92 18.01
N VAL A 221 4.39 -14.99 17.25
CA VAL A 221 3.90 -14.87 15.87
C VAL A 221 2.45 -14.39 15.85
N GLU A 222 1.61 -14.95 16.71
CA GLU A 222 0.17 -14.63 16.79
C GLU A 222 -0.04 -13.18 17.25
N GLU A 223 0.69 -12.75 18.29
CA GLU A 223 0.64 -11.39 18.79
C GLU A 223 1.13 -10.38 17.74
N THR A 224 2.13 -10.77 16.94
CA THR A 224 2.63 -9.93 15.85
C THR A 224 1.57 -9.71 14.77
N TYR A 225 0.89 -10.77 14.34
CA TYR A 225 -0.18 -10.67 13.33
C TYR A 225 -1.34 -9.82 13.86
N ALA A 226 -1.75 -10.03 15.11
CA ALA A 226 -2.79 -9.22 15.75
C ALA A 226 -2.38 -7.73 15.85
N GLU A 227 -1.12 -7.45 16.19
CA GLU A 227 -0.61 -6.07 16.28
C GLU A 227 -0.54 -5.39 14.91
N VAL A 228 -0.09 -6.09 13.86
CA VAL A 228 -0.13 -5.55 12.50
C VAL A 228 -1.56 -5.24 12.08
N LEU A 229 -2.50 -6.16 12.31
CA LEU A 229 -3.91 -5.90 11.98
C LEU A 229 -4.44 -4.69 12.75
N ARG A 230 -4.09 -4.55 14.03
CA ARG A 230 -4.48 -3.39 14.85
C ARG A 230 -4.00 -2.09 14.22
N ARG A 231 -2.72 -1.99 13.87
CA ARG A 231 -2.12 -0.81 13.22
C ARG A 231 -2.69 -0.55 11.83
N VAL A 232 -2.94 -1.59 11.04
CA VAL A 232 -3.56 -1.46 9.71
C VAL A 232 -5.00 -0.96 9.81
N LYS A 233 -5.74 -1.37 10.85
CA LYS A 233 -7.12 -0.92 11.13
C LYS A 233 -7.21 0.49 11.66
N GLU A 234 -6.17 0.99 12.32
CA GLU A 234 -6.12 2.40 12.68
C GLU A 234 -6.30 3.19 11.38
N GLU A 235 -7.37 3.99 11.33
CA GLU A 235 -7.58 4.95 10.26
C GLU A 235 -6.36 5.88 10.19
N GLU A 236 -6.19 6.67 9.13
CA GLU A 236 -5.25 7.80 9.25
C GLU A 236 -5.77 8.67 10.40
N THR A 237 -5.28 8.44 11.61
CA THR A 237 -5.70 9.18 12.80
C THR A 237 -5.00 10.51 12.73
N GLY A 238 -5.57 11.44 11.97
CA GLY A 238 -5.09 12.79 11.98
C GLY A 238 -5.90 13.67 11.07
N LEU A 239 -6.38 14.78 11.62
CA LEU A 239 -7.11 15.77 10.84
C LEU A 239 -6.13 16.39 9.84
N ARG A 240 -6.48 16.30 8.56
CA ARG A 240 -5.72 16.96 7.51
C ARG A 240 -6.16 18.40 7.46
N ILE A 241 -5.19 19.30 7.63
CA ILE A 241 -5.47 20.72 7.77
C ILE A 241 -4.74 21.46 6.69
N SER A 242 -5.50 22.14 5.85
CA SER A 242 -5.06 22.87 4.69
C SER A 242 -5.02 24.35 5.06
N ILE A 243 -3.84 24.96 5.07
CA ILE A 243 -3.63 26.35 5.46
C ILE A 243 -3.17 27.13 4.23
N TYR A 244 -3.93 28.17 3.89
CA TYR A 244 -3.63 29.09 2.81
C TYR A 244 -3.12 30.38 3.42
N VAL A 245 -1.87 30.74 3.18
CA VAL A 245 -1.26 31.99 3.66
C VAL A 245 -1.10 32.94 2.49
N SER A 246 -1.57 34.17 2.64
CA SER A 246 -1.59 35.16 1.56
C SER A 246 -1.17 36.54 2.09
N PRO A 247 -0.48 37.38 1.30
CA PRO A 247 -0.15 38.74 1.72
C PRO A 247 -1.40 39.56 2.08
N LYS A 248 -1.32 40.36 3.16
CA LYS A 248 -2.39 41.27 3.57
C LYS A 248 -2.69 42.29 2.48
N LYS A 249 -3.95 42.72 2.39
CA LYS A 249 -4.34 43.79 1.47
C LYS A 249 -3.52 45.06 1.72
N GLY A 250 -2.80 45.53 0.70
CA GLY A 250 -1.93 46.71 0.77
C GLY A 250 -0.48 46.42 1.14
N VAL A 251 -0.13 45.17 1.44
CA VAL A 251 1.27 44.71 1.55
C VAL A 251 1.80 44.40 0.16
N LEU A 252 3.04 44.80 -0.10
CA LEU A 252 3.72 44.50 -1.36
C LEU A 252 3.99 42.99 -1.45
N ASP A 253 3.56 42.38 -2.56
CA ASP A 253 3.93 41.02 -2.97
C ASP A 253 4.89 41.11 -4.19
N PRO A 254 6.22 41.15 -3.96
CA PRO A 254 7.18 41.23 -5.06
C PRO A 254 7.10 40.04 -6.02
N ALA A 255 6.76 38.86 -5.52
CA ALA A 255 6.65 37.65 -6.32
C ALA A 255 5.44 37.72 -7.25
N GLY A 256 4.28 38.12 -6.72
CA GLY A 256 3.08 38.39 -7.49
C GLY A 256 3.30 39.43 -8.59
N GLN A 257 3.98 40.55 -8.27
CA GLN A 257 4.28 41.58 -9.27
C GLN A 257 5.23 41.09 -10.38
N ALA A 258 6.25 40.29 -10.03
CA ALA A 258 7.12 39.68 -11.02
C ALA A 258 6.35 38.73 -11.95
N ALA A 259 5.46 37.91 -11.38
CA ALA A 259 4.61 36.99 -12.14
C ALA A 259 3.61 37.74 -13.05
N LEU A 260 3.00 38.82 -12.57
CA LEU A 260 2.12 39.69 -13.38
C LEU A 260 2.87 40.27 -14.59
N GLY A 261 4.10 40.75 -14.39
CA GLY A 261 4.94 41.26 -15.47
C GLY A 261 5.28 40.18 -16.51
N ALA A 262 5.58 38.97 -16.05
CA ALA A 262 5.83 37.82 -16.92
C ALA A 262 4.58 37.43 -17.73
N LEU A 263 3.41 37.34 -17.09
CA LEU A 263 2.14 37.01 -17.75
C LEU A 263 1.78 38.04 -18.83
N LYS A 264 1.93 39.34 -18.54
CA LYS A 264 1.71 40.40 -19.53
C LYS A 264 2.67 40.29 -20.71
N SER A 265 3.94 39.97 -20.46
CA SER A 265 4.94 39.79 -21.52
C SER A 265 4.67 38.58 -22.41
N LEU A 266 3.96 37.58 -21.89
CA LEU A 266 3.51 36.39 -22.62
C LEU A 266 2.19 36.59 -23.38
N GLY A 267 1.57 37.77 -23.28
CA GLY A 267 0.33 38.10 -24.00
C GLY A 267 -0.96 37.97 -23.20
N PHE A 268 -0.90 37.63 -21.91
CA PHE A 268 -2.07 37.55 -21.02
C PHE A 268 -2.44 38.94 -20.47
N GLY A 269 -2.90 39.83 -21.35
CA GLY A 269 -3.21 41.24 -21.03
C GLY A 269 -4.44 41.43 -20.14
N GLU A 270 -5.31 40.42 -20.05
CA GLU A 270 -6.51 40.39 -19.23
C GLU A 270 -6.22 40.23 -17.72
N VAL A 271 -5.01 39.80 -17.34
CA VAL A 271 -4.64 39.63 -15.93
C VAL A 271 -4.34 40.99 -15.30
N SER A 272 -5.21 41.43 -14.40
CA SER A 272 -5.10 42.74 -13.74
C SER A 272 -4.22 42.73 -12.50
N ASP A 273 -4.13 41.59 -11.80
CA ASP A 273 -3.38 41.43 -10.55
C ASP A 273 -2.99 39.96 -10.32
N VAL A 274 -1.92 39.73 -9.58
CA VAL A 274 -1.45 38.39 -9.19
C VAL A 274 -1.02 38.43 -7.74
N GLN A 275 -1.53 37.49 -6.95
CA GLN A 275 -1.13 37.28 -5.57
C GLN A 275 -0.54 35.88 -5.42
N ILE A 276 0.64 35.79 -4.83
CA ILE A 276 1.33 34.54 -4.54
C ILE A 276 1.35 34.33 -3.03
N GLY A 277 0.88 33.16 -2.62
CA GLY A 277 0.81 32.73 -1.23
C GLY A 277 1.51 31.39 -0.98
N LYS A 278 1.42 30.91 0.26
CA LYS A 278 1.86 29.57 0.66
C LYS A 278 0.64 28.67 0.83
N TYR A 279 0.79 27.41 0.44
CA TYR A 279 -0.16 26.36 0.78
C TYR A 279 0.54 25.32 1.64
N ILE A 280 0.04 25.16 2.87
CA ILE A 280 0.66 24.31 3.90
C ILE A 280 -0.35 23.24 4.27
N ILE A 281 0.06 21.97 4.26
CA ILE A 281 -0.76 20.85 4.72
C ILE A 281 -0.15 20.33 6.01
N LEU A 282 -0.96 20.31 7.07
CA LEU A 282 -0.63 19.68 8.35
C LEU A 282 -1.43 18.39 8.52
N ARG A 283 -0.86 17.46 9.30
CA ARG A 283 -1.59 16.34 9.89
C ARG A 283 -1.45 16.47 11.40
N LEU A 284 -2.56 16.55 12.10
CA LEU A 284 -2.58 16.61 13.56
C LEU A 284 -3.15 15.32 14.14
N GLU A 285 -2.34 14.61 14.91
CA GLU A 285 -2.73 13.37 15.59
C GLU A 285 -2.94 13.62 17.08
N GLY A 286 -3.77 12.81 17.74
CA GLY A 286 -3.92 12.82 19.20
C GLY A 286 -4.53 14.09 19.79
N ILE A 287 -5.21 14.91 18.98
CA ILE A 287 -5.92 16.10 19.42
C ILE A 287 -7.44 15.89 19.28
N GLU A 288 -8.19 16.31 20.30
CA GLU A 288 -9.65 16.32 20.26
C GLU A 288 -10.13 17.30 19.18
N SER A 289 -11.16 16.94 18.40
CA SER A 289 -11.66 17.74 17.26
C SER A 289 -11.95 19.20 17.63
N GLU A 290 -12.48 19.43 18.83
CA GLU A 290 -12.81 20.76 19.37
C GLU A 290 -11.59 21.67 19.58
N LYS A 291 -10.39 21.11 19.80
CA LYS A 291 -9.15 21.86 20.09
C LYS A 291 -8.27 22.10 18.87
N VAL A 292 -8.64 21.52 17.73
CA VAL A 292 -7.85 21.56 16.50
C VAL A 292 -7.71 22.98 15.98
N GLY A 293 -8.81 23.72 15.93
CA GLY A 293 -8.83 25.11 15.45
C GLY A 293 -7.85 25.98 16.23
N GLU A 294 -7.99 26.02 17.56
CA GLU A 294 -7.13 26.82 18.45
C GLU A 294 -5.65 26.46 18.28
N ARG A 295 -5.34 25.16 18.13
CA ARG A 295 -3.95 24.72 18.03
C ARG A 295 -3.32 25.09 16.70
N VAL A 296 -4.07 25.00 15.60
CA VAL A 296 -3.60 25.41 14.27
C VAL A 296 -3.44 26.93 14.21
N GLU A 297 -4.37 27.68 14.78
CA GLU A 297 -4.26 29.14 14.87
C GLU A 297 -2.97 29.54 15.61
N GLU A 298 -2.67 28.92 16.75
CA GLU A 298 -1.42 29.15 17.47
C GLU A 298 -0.18 28.85 16.60
N MET A 299 -0.20 27.76 15.81
CA MET A 299 0.89 27.43 14.89
C MET A 299 1.03 28.49 13.77
N CYS A 300 -0.09 28.98 13.24
CA CYS A 300 -0.11 30.05 12.24
C CYS A 300 0.49 31.33 12.78
N GLU A 301 0.06 31.80 13.95
CA GLU A 301 0.53 33.04 14.55
C GLU A 301 2.01 32.99 14.94
N ARG A 302 2.49 31.83 15.40
CA ARG A 302 3.86 31.68 15.91
C ARG A 302 4.88 31.36 14.85
N LEU A 303 4.48 30.73 13.74
CA LEU A 303 5.44 30.18 12.78
C LEU A 303 4.97 30.18 11.33
N LEU A 304 3.76 29.70 11.04
CA LEU A 304 3.39 29.38 9.65
C LEU A 304 3.01 30.62 8.83
N ALA A 305 2.60 31.70 9.49
CA ALA A 305 2.31 32.99 8.90
C ALA A 305 3.01 34.11 9.69
N ASN A 306 3.35 35.20 9.00
CA ASN A 306 3.78 36.43 9.65
C ASN A 306 2.55 37.34 9.89
N PRO A 307 2.09 37.51 11.14
CA PRO A 307 0.84 38.21 11.43
C PRO A 307 0.87 39.71 11.08
N ILE A 308 2.05 40.30 10.85
CA ILE A 308 2.18 41.71 10.45
C ILE A 308 1.81 41.91 8.98
N ILE A 309 2.17 40.94 8.12
CA ILE A 309 2.15 41.13 6.65
C ILE A 309 1.35 40.07 5.89
N GLU A 310 0.95 38.97 6.52
CA GLU A 310 0.21 37.87 5.92
C GLU A 310 -1.13 37.64 6.65
N ASP A 311 -2.17 37.31 5.89
CA ASP A 311 -3.42 36.71 6.34
C ASP A 311 -3.39 35.20 6.08
N TYR A 312 -4.18 34.42 6.81
CA TYR A 312 -4.32 32.99 6.55
C TYR A 312 -5.77 32.51 6.65
N ARG A 313 -6.05 31.40 5.95
CA ARG A 313 -7.31 30.65 6.00
C ARG A 313 -7.01 29.19 6.30
N ILE A 314 -7.75 28.60 7.23
CA ILE A 314 -7.62 27.22 7.65
C ILE A 314 -8.84 26.45 7.15
N ASP A 315 -8.61 25.38 6.39
CA ASP A 315 -9.61 24.39 6.01
C ASP A 315 -9.27 23.08 6.71
N VAL A 316 -10.20 22.54 7.49
CA VAL A 316 -10.06 21.23 8.14
C VAL A 316 -10.82 20.22 7.27
N GLU A 317 -10.10 19.25 6.70
CA GLU A 317 -10.69 18.10 6.02
C GLU A 317 -10.79 16.95 7.05
N GLU A 318 -12.02 16.56 7.38
CA GLU A 318 -12.34 15.35 8.15
C GLU A 318 -12.23 14.08 7.30
#